data_AF-A0A348N3R6-F1
#
_entry.id   AF-A0A348N3R6-F1
#
_cell.length_a   1.000
_cell.length_b   1.000
_cell.length_c   1.000
_cell.angle_alpha   90.00
_cell.angle_beta   90.00
_cell.angle_gamma   90.00
#
_symmetry.space_group_name_H-M   'P 1'
#
loop_
_entity.id
_entity.type
_entity.pdbx_description
1 polymer ?
#
loop_
_entity_poly.entity_id
_entity_poly.type
_entity_poly.pdbx_seq_one_letter_code
_entity_poly.pdbx_strand_id
1 'polypeptide(L)' 'TIEIDKEGRYVVEGPKIEKMLSYTNLESEKGFLFFQNFIKEQKINDKLEEMGIEEGDTVKMYGLLFEYYK' A
#
# COMPACT_ATOMS: atom_id res chain seq x y z
N THR A 1 8.35 3.29 -6.01
CA THR A 1 7.68 4.40 -6.70
C THR A 1 6.19 4.29 -6.43
N ILE A 2 5.46 5.38 -6.64
CA ILE A 2 3.99 5.37 -6.64
C ILE A 2 3.56 5.95 -7.98
N GLU A 3 2.74 5.21 -8.71
CA GLU A 3 2.28 5.56 -10.05
C GLU A 3 0.78 5.26 -10.16
N ILE A 4 0.08 5.89 -11.10
CA ILE A 4 -1.33 5.61 -11.36
C ILE A 4 -1.41 4.75 -12.63
N ASP A 5 -2.06 3.60 -12.56
CA ASP A 5 -2.21 2.72 -13.72
C ASP A 5 -3.32 3.18 -14.68
N LYS A 6 -3.48 2.45 -15.80
CA LYS A 6 -4.49 2.76 -16.83
C LYS A 6 -5.94 2.66 -16.33
N GLU A 7 -6.17 1.99 -15.20
CA GLU A 7 -7.48 1.82 -14.58
C GLU A 7 -7.69 2.84 -13.45
N GLY A 8 -6.77 3.78 -13.25
CA GLY A 8 -6.87 4.83 -12.23
C GLY A 8 -6.47 4.38 -10.83
N ARG A 9 -5.83 3.21 -10.68
CA ARG A 9 -5.44 2.68 -9.36
C ARG A 9 -4.04 3.16 -8.99
N TYR A 10 -3.83 3.42 -7.71
CA TYR A 10 -2.52 3.75 -7.18
C TYR A 10 -1.67 2.49 -7.05
N VAL A 11 -0.58 2.40 -7.81
CA VAL A 11 0.35 1.28 -7.80
C VAL A 11 1.57 1.66 -6.97
N VAL A 12 1.82 0.92 -5.88
CA VAL A 12 2.96 1.14 -4.99
C VAL A 12 3.97 0.00 -5.16
N GLU A 13 5.15 0.34 -5.67
CA GLU A 13 6.21 -0.61 -5.98
C GLU A 13 7.54 -0.23 -5.33
N GLY A 14 8.43 -1.20 -5.16
CA GLY A 14 9.79 -0.98 -4.69
C GLY A 14 10.33 -2.11 -3.81
N PRO A 15 11.67 -2.21 -3.69
CA PRO A 15 12.33 -3.38 -3.08
C PRO A 15 12.01 -3.54 -1.59
N LYS A 16 11.71 -2.45 -0.87
CA LYS A 16 11.35 -2.53 0.56
C LYS A 16 9.97 -3.15 0.77
N ILE A 17 8.98 -2.73 -0.01
CA ILE A 17 7.61 -3.22 0.13
C ILE A 17 7.47 -4.64 -0.43
N GLU A 18 8.21 -4.98 -1.49
CA GLU A 18 8.35 -6.36 -1.99
C GLU A 18 8.86 -7.28 -0.88
N LYS A 19 9.99 -6.90 -0.28
CA LYS A 19 10.61 -7.68 0.78
C LYS A 19 9.64 -7.81 1.95
N MET A 20 9.05 -6.70 2.40
CA MET A 20 8.07 -6.68 3.48
C MET A 20 6.91 -7.66 3.24
N LEU A 21 6.30 -7.63 2.06
CA LEU A 21 5.19 -8.53 1.71
C LEU A 21 5.64 -10.00 1.64
N SER A 22 6.86 -10.28 1.14
CA SER A 22 7.35 -11.65 0.97
C SER A 22 7.47 -12.45 2.28
N TYR A 23 7.70 -11.79 3.42
CA TYR A 23 7.83 -12.45 4.73
C TYR A 23 6.69 -12.12 5.69
N THR A 24 5.67 -11.38 5.23
CA THR A 24 4.52 -10.98 6.06
C THR A 24 3.31 -11.82 5.71
N ASN A 25 2.80 -12.56 6.68
CA ASN A 25 1.50 -13.23 6.53
C ASN A 25 0.37 -12.22 6.76
N LEU A 26 -0.15 -11.63 5.68
CA LEU A 26 -1.23 -10.65 5.73
C LEU A 26 -2.59 -11.21 6.16
N GLU A 27 -2.80 -12.53 6.11
CA GLU A 27 -4.01 -13.17 6.62
C GLU A 27 -4.03 -13.24 8.16
N SER A 28 -2.87 -13.01 8.80
CA SER A 28 -2.76 -12.94 10.25
C SER A 28 -2.92 -11.51 10.76
N GLU A 29 -3.62 -11.34 11.89
CA GLU A 29 -3.79 -10.03 12.54
C GLU A 29 -2.45 -9.32 12.79
N LYS A 30 -1.43 -10.05 13.27
CA LYS A 30 -0.09 -9.51 13.52
C LYS A 30 0.62 -9.07 12.24
N GLY A 31 0.51 -9.86 11.18
CA GLY A 31 1.12 -9.50 9.90
C GLY A 31 0.43 -8.31 9.25
N PHE A 32 -0.90 -8.23 9.35
CA PHE A 32 -1.65 -7.07 8.87
C PHE A 32 -1.31 -5.80 9.65
N LEU A 33 -1.19 -5.89 10.99
CA LEU A 33 -0.75 -4.76 11.81
C LEU A 33 0.68 -4.31 11.46
N PHE A 34 1.59 -5.27 11.22
CA PHE A 34 2.94 -4.97 10.77
C PHE A 34 2.95 -4.25 9.41
N PHE A 35 2.14 -4.73 8.46
CA PHE A 35 1.93 -4.06 7.16
C PHE A 35 1.46 -2.62 7.35
N GLN A 36 0.40 -2.38 8.14
CA GLN A 36 -0.11 -1.03 8.39
C GLN A 36 0.95 -0.10 9.01
N ASN A 37 1.73 -0.60 9.97
CA ASN A 37 2.82 0.16 10.56
C ASN A 37 3.91 0.50 9.53
N PHE A 38 4.30 -0.47 8.70
CA PHE A 38 5.28 -0.25 7.64
C PHE A 38 4.82 0.84 6.64
N ILE A 39 3.54 0.82 6.23
CA ILE A 39 2.97 1.84 5.34
C ILE A 39 3.10 3.24 5.96
N LYS A 40 2.79 3.38 7.25
CA LYS A 40 2.95 4.64 8.01
C LYS A 40 4.41 5.05 8.13
N GLU A 41 5.30 4.13 8.49
CA GLU A 41 6.74 4.40 8.65
C GLU A 41 7.42 4.81 7.34
N GLN A 42 7.01 4.24 6.20
CA GLN A 42 7.53 4.62 4.88
C GLN A 42 6.85 5.88 4.30
N LYS A 43 5.91 6.50 5.04
CA LYS A 43 5.13 7.66 4.59
C LYS A 43 4.45 7.42 3.24
N ILE A 44 3.92 6.21 3.06
CA ILE A 44 3.23 5.86 1.81
C ILE A 44 1.88 6.57 1.74
N ASN A 45 1.14 6.65 2.87
CA ASN A 45 -0.12 7.40 2.94
C ASN A 45 0.08 8.87 2.58
N ASP A 46 1.06 9.54 3.19
CA ASP A 46 1.38 10.95 2.88
C ASP A 46 1.56 11.18 1.38
N LYS A 47 2.32 10.30 0.72
CA LYS A 47 2.55 10.40 -0.73
C LYS A 47 1.30 10.12 -1.56
N LEU A 48 0.48 9.18 -1.13
CA LEU A 48 -0.80 8.90 -1.80
C LEU A 48 -1.75 10.09 -1.64
N GLU A 49 -1.80 10.72 -0.45
CA GLU A 49 -2.58 11.94 -0.19
C GLU A 49 -2.05 13.11 -1.04
N GLU A 50 -0.73 13.29 -1.18
CA GLU A 50 -0.13 14.27 -2.08
C GLU A 50 -0.48 14.04 -3.56
N MET A 51 -0.75 12.79 -3.93
CA MET A 51 -1.20 12.43 -5.28
C MET A 51 -2.73 12.53 -5.46
N GLY A 52 -3.47 12.82 -4.39
CA GLY A 52 -4.92 13.02 -4.42
C GLY A 52 -5.74 11.75 -4.20
N ILE A 53 -5.22 10.77 -3.45
CA ILE A 53 -6.02 9.59 -3.06
C ILE A 53 -7.21 10.00 -2.17
N GLU A 54 -8.36 9.41 -2.42
CA GLU A 54 -9.58 9.61 -1.63
C GLU A 54 -10.00 8.31 -0.90
N GLU A 55 -10.86 8.44 0.11
CA GLU A 55 -11.40 7.27 0.82
C GLU A 55 -12.20 6.39 -0.14
N GLY A 56 -11.93 5.07 -0.11
CA GLY A 56 -12.51 4.10 -1.05
C GLY A 56 -11.68 3.89 -2.32
N ASP A 57 -10.63 4.67 -2.55
CA ASP A 57 -9.72 4.43 -3.68
C ASP A 57 -8.93 3.12 -3.50
N THR A 58 -8.58 2.52 -4.63
CA THR A 58 -7.84 1.25 -4.64
C THR A 58 -6.33 1.48 -4.80
N VAL A 59 -5.58 0.86 -3.89
CA VAL A 59 -4.12 0.79 -3.91
C VAL A 59 -3.68 -0.65 -4.25
N LYS A 60 -2.84 -0.80 -5.27
CA LYS A 60 -2.29 -2.06 -5.73
C LYS A 60 -0.85 -2.23 -5.27
N MET A 61 -0.55 -3.39 -4.66
CA MET A 61 0.79 -3.76 -4.20
C MET A 61 1.06 -5.23 -4.51
N TYR A 62 1.98 -5.54 -5.42
CA TYR A 62 2.40 -6.92 -5.76
C TYR A 62 1.25 -7.91 -5.98
N GLY A 63 0.21 -7.48 -6.71
CA GLY A 63 -0.96 -8.32 -7.04
C GLY A 63 -2.08 -8.28 -5.99
N LEU A 64 -1.84 -7.68 -4.83
CA LEU A 64 -2.86 -7.40 -3.83
C LEU A 64 -3.52 -6.05 -4.10
N LEU A 65 -4.81 -5.96 -3.80
CA LEU A 65 -5.60 -4.74 -3.88
C LEU A 65 -6.09 -4.40 -2.48
N PHE A 66 -5.87 -3.16 -2.08
CA PHE A 66 -6.28 -2.62 -0.78
C PHE A 66 -7.17 -1.41 -1.04
N GLU A 67 -8.27 -1.33 -0.30
CA GLU A 67 -9.07 -0.11 -0.26
C GLU A 67 -8.44 0.86 0.76
N TYR A 68 -8.29 2.12 0.36
CA TYR A 68 -7.74 3.15 1.21
C TYR A 68 -8.80 3.69 2.18
N TYR A 69 -8.46 3.68 3.47
CA TYR A 69 -9.23 4.31 4.54
C TYR A 69 -8.30 5.15 5.41
N LYS A 70 -8.80 6.30 5.86
CA LYS A 70 -8.05 7.25 6.68
C LYS A 70 -8.01 6.84 8.16
#